data_AF-A0A292R0K4-F1
#
_entry.id   AF-A0A292R0K4-F1
#
_cell.length_a   1.000
_cell.length_b   1.000
_cell.length_c   1.000
_cell.angle_alpha   90.00
_cell.angle_beta   90.00
_cell.angle_gamma   90.00
#
_symmetry.space_group_name_H-M   'P 1'
#
loop_
_entity.id
_entity.type
_entity.pdbx_description
1 polymer ?
#
loop_
_entity_poly.entity_id
_entity_poly.type
_entity_poly.pdbx_seq_one_letter_code
_entity_poly.pdbx_strand_id
1 'polypeptide(L)'
;MPFCKFLIRLILSRKGFDSASGGCPSFIIGNKLVSLPIPDEHTELKYNDIEICGYNVGEIFENSKIKPKLNGKKMTTCYLDPDIENGFFGQCSTAAQHLLNNNVKIGDILLFFGCFREFDIKTHKFCTQDKMGKHCIYAYFKIGRILDLNNSQDRKEEALQLTKTHPHIAYKSTEYEKTNLLFVADYKIIRRF
;
A
#
# COMPACT_ATOMS: atom_id res chain seq x y z
N MET A 1 -33.01 -21.89 14.48
CA MET A 1 -32.30 -20.65 14.07
C MET A 1 -31.33 -21.02 12.96
N PRO A 2 -31.40 -20.40 11.76
CA PRO A 2 -30.40 -20.69 10.75
C PRO A 2 -29.06 -20.10 11.22
N PHE A 3 -28.01 -20.91 11.23
CA PHE A 3 -26.66 -20.41 11.41
C PHE A 3 -26.35 -19.44 10.25
N CYS A 4 -26.33 -18.14 10.54
CA CYS A 4 -25.83 -17.15 9.61
C CYS A 4 -24.32 -17.38 9.48
N LYS A 5 -23.89 -18.17 8.48
CA LYS A 5 -22.48 -18.32 8.16
C LYS A 5 -21.97 -16.97 7.65
N PHE A 6 -21.26 -16.23 8.50
CA PHE A 6 -20.43 -15.13 8.05
C PHE A 6 -19.30 -15.71 7.21
N LEU A 7 -19.46 -15.69 5.88
CA LEU A 7 -18.37 -15.98 4.96
C LEU A 7 -17.42 -14.77 4.95
N ILE A 8 -16.20 -14.97 5.45
CA ILE A 8 -15.10 -14.01 5.37
C ILE A 8 -14.24 -14.39 4.16
N ARG A 9 -14.00 -13.44 3.26
CA ARG A 9 -13.05 -13.62 2.15
C ARG A 9 -11.67 -13.12 2.54
N LEU A 10 -10.66 -13.81 2.05
CA LEU A 10 -9.27 -13.36 2.08
C LEU A 10 -8.91 -12.86 0.68
N ILE A 11 -8.55 -11.59 0.57
CA ILE A 11 -8.17 -10.97 -0.69
C ILE A 11 -6.66 -10.71 -0.66
N LEU A 12 -5.94 -11.33 -1.59
CA LEU A 12 -4.52 -11.09 -1.77
C LEU A 12 -4.32 -9.84 -2.63
N SER A 13 -3.67 -8.81 -2.08
CA SER A 13 -3.37 -7.56 -2.77
C SER A 13 -1.87 -7.38 -2.90
N ARG A 14 -1.35 -7.45 -4.14
CA ARG A 14 0.08 -7.30 -4.40
C ARG A 14 0.46 -5.82 -4.33
N LYS A 15 1.50 -5.50 -3.57
CA LYS A 15 1.99 -4.15 -3.30
C LYS A 15 3.52 -4.08 -3.31
N GLY A 16 4.04 -2.86 -3.32
CA GLY A 16 5.46 -2.53 -3.49
C GLY A 16 5.80 -2.19 -4.94
N PHE A 17 7.09 -1.99 -5.22
CA PHE A 17 7.53 -1.62 -6.56
C PHE A 17 7.22 -2.73 -7.56
N ASP A 18 6.71 -2.33 -8.72
CA ASP A 18 6.63 -3.15 -9.91
C ASP A 18 7.74 -2.75 -10.92
N SER A 19 7.69 -3.32 -12.12
CA SER A 19 8.63 -3.00 -13.20
C SER A 19 8.57 -1.53 -13.62
N ALA A 20 7.42 -0.87 -13.51
CA ALA A 20 7.26 0.54 -13.81
C ALA A 20 7.84 1.45 -12.72
N SER A 21 7.89 0.95 -11.49
CA SER A 21 8.35 1.65 -10.28
C SER A 21 9.85 1.48 -9.97
N GLY A 22 10.60 0.87 -10.88
CA GLY A 22 12.04 0.63 -10.73
C GLY A 22 12.44 -0.78 -10.29
N GLY A 23 11.49 -1.70 -10.13
CA GLY A 23 11.75 -3.15 -10.00
C GLY A 23 12.54 -3.57 -8.75
N CYS A 24 12.66 -2.70 -7.75
CA CYS A 24 13.40 -2.99 -6.53
C CYS A 24 12.55 -3.79 -5.54
N PRO A 25 13.05 -4.92 -5.01
CA PRO A 25 12.37 -5.61 -3.93
C PRO A 25 12.39 -4.77 -2.65
N SER A 26 11.39 -4.99 -1.81
CA SER A 26 11.32 -4.46 -0.44
C SER A 26 12.34 -5.15 0.47
N PHE A 27 12.59 -4.58 1.66
CA PHE A 27 13.69 -5.03 2.51
C PHE A 27 13.24 -5.97 3.62
N ILE A 28 13.98 -7.05 3.83
CA ILE A 28 13.93 -7.87 5.05
C ILE A 28 15.14 -7.48 5.89
N ILE A 29 14.89 -6.81 7.02
CA ILE A 29 15.94 -6.35 7.92
C ILE A 29 15.72 -7.04 9.27
N GLY A 30 16.58 -8.03 9.57
CA GLY A 30 16.35 -8.92 10.71
C GLY A 30 15.03 -9.67 10.55
N ASN A 31 14.07 -9.41 11.43
CA ASN A 31 12.71 -9.97 11.39
C ASN A 31 11.65 -9.01 10.83
N LYS A 32 12.03 -7.80 10.41
CA LYS A 32 11.09 -6.74 9.97
C LYS A 32 10.93 -6.72 8.45
N LEU A 33 9.69 -6.57 7.99
CA LEU A 33 9.36 -6.37 6.58
C LEU A 33 9.13 -4.89 6.25
N VAL A 34 10.16 -4.26 5.66
CA VAL A 34 10.14 -2.86 5.25
C VAL A 34 9.64 -2.75 3.81
N SER A 35 8.31 -2.67 3.64
CA SER A 35 7.67 -2.46 2.34
C SER A 35 7.98 -1.07 1.79
N LEU A 36 8.33 -0.97 0.50
CA LEU A 36 8.63 0.31 -0.14
C LEU A 36 7.34 1.11 -0.48
N PRO A 37 7.22 2.38 -0.07
CA PRO A 37 6.17 3.31 -0.51
C PRO A 37 6.21 3.53 -2.02
N ILE A 38 5.08 3.72 -2.71
CA ILE A 38 5.04 3.74 -4.17
C ILE A 38 5.56 5.10 -4.71
N PRO A 39 6.48 5.13 -5.69
CA PRO A 39 7.01 6.39 -6.23
C PRO A 39 5.93 7.19 -6.93
N ASP A 40 5.92 8.49 -6.70
CA ASP A 40 4.87 9.37 -7.23
C ASP A 40 5.33 10.82 -7.34
N GLU A 41 4.85 11.54 -8.34
CA GLU A 41 5.20 12.94 -8.60
C GLU A 41 4.11 13.96 -8.24
N HIS A 42 2.97 13.50 -7.74
CA HIS A 42 1.81 14.34 -7.40
C HIS A 42 1.67 14.55 -5.88
N THR A 43 2.35 13.76 -5.07
CA THR A 43 2.50 13.93 -3.62
C THR A 43 3.65 14.86 -3.23
N GLU A 44 3.52 15.50 -2.06
CA GLU A 44 4.60 16.22 -1.39
C GLU A 44 5.37 15.36 -0.37
N LEU A 45 4.86 14.16 -0.04
CA LEU A 45 5.48 13.26 0.92
C LEU A 45 6.79 12.69 0.35
N LYS A 46 7.91 13.02 0.99
CA LYS A 46 9.24 12.57 0.58
C LYS A 46 9.62 11.28 1.28
N TYR A 47 10.46 10.47 0.64
CA TYR A 47 11.00 9.27 1.27
C TYR A 47 11.78 9.55 2.56
N ASN A 48 12.43 10.72 2.66
CA ASN A 48 13.18 11.12 3.86
C ASN A 48 12.27 11.42 5.05
N ASP A 49 10.96 11.61 4.83
CA ASP A 49 9.99 11.88 5.88
C ASP A 49 9.24 10.60 6.30
N ILE A 50 9.62 9.44 5.77
CA ILE A 50 8.96 8.16 6.03
C ILE A 50 9.82 7.25 6.89
N GLU A 51 9.26 6.87 8.04
CA GLU A 51 9.79 5.82 8.88
C GLU A 51 8.93 4.55 8.79
N ILE A 52 9.59 3.41 8.56
CA ILE A 52 8.95 2.11 8.50
C ILE A 52 9.72 1.15 9.41
N CYS A 53 9.02 0.54 10.36
CA CYS A 53 9.62 -0.40 11.32
C CYS A 53 10.85 0.18 12.06
N GLY A 54 10.90 1.50 12.27
CA GLY A 54 12.05 2.19 12.87
C GLY A 54 13.20 2.49 11.90
N TYR A 55 12.99 2.37 10.59
CA TYR A 55 13.98 2.70 9.58
C TYR A 55 13.49 3.82 8.68
N ASN A 56 14.32 4.86 8.51
CA ASN A 56 14.07 5.91 7.54
C ASN A 56 14.29 5.38 6.11
N VAL A 57 13.26 5.44 5.27
CA VAL A 57 13.32 4.88 3.91
C VAL A 57 14.25 5.70 3.00
N GLY A 58 14.23 7.02 3.16
CA GLY A 58 15.10 7.94 2.41
C GLY A 58 16.58 7.70 2.67
N GLU A 59 16.97 7.55 3.94
CA GLU A 59 18.35 7.22 4.32
C GLU A 59 18.80 5.87 3.74
N ILE A 60 17.93 4.86 3.78
CA ILE A 60 18.24 3.56 3.16
C ILE A 60 18.51 3.75 1.66
N PHE A 61 17.69 4.52 0.95
CA PHE A 61 17.87 4.74 -0.49
C PHE A 61 19.14 5.52 -0.81
N GLU A 62 19.46 6.55 -0.03
CA GLU A 62 20.67 7.33 -0.21
C GLU A 62 21.93 6.45 -0.04
N ASN A 63 22.00 5.71 1.07
CA ASN A 63 23.17 4.90 1.40
C ASN A 63 23.31 3.65 0.51
N SER A 64 22.19 3.06 0.07
CA SER A 64 22.20 1.90 -0.84
C SER A 64 22.28 2.29 -2.32
N LYS A 65 22.19 3.59 -2.63
CA LYS A 65 22.13 4.16 -3.99
C LYS A 65 20.92 3.66 -4.81
N ILE A 66 19.91 3.11 -4.16
CA ILE A 66 18.63 2.79 -4.78
C ILE A 66 17.96 4.10 -5.22
N LYS A 67 17.45 4.13 -6.45
CA LYS A 67 16.78 5.30 -7.02
C LYS A 67 15.38 4.89 -7.42
N PRO A 68 14.36 5.20 -6.60
CA PRO A 68 12.96 5.02 -6.97
C PRO A 68 12.69 5.72 -8.30
N LYS A 69 11.88 5.10 -9.15
CA LYS A 69 11.53 5.66 -10.46
C LYS A 69 10.04 5.54 -10.70
N LEU A 70 9.52 6.48 -11.47
CA LEU A 70 8.20 6.39 -12.09
C LEU A 70 8.38 6.72 -13.57
N ASN A 71 7.97 5.81 -14.46
CA ASN A 71 8.11 5.99 -15.92
C ASN A 71 9.55 6.38 -16.35
N GLY A 72 10.56 5.79 -15.69
CA GLY A 72 11.98 6.04 -15.97
C GLY A 72 12.59 7.27 -15.29
N LYS A 73 11.77 8.19 -14.75
CA LYS A 73 12.22 9.40 -14.04
C LYS A 73 12.48 9.10 -12.57
N LYS A 74 13.61 9.58 -12.03
CA LYS A 74 13.93 9.43 -10.60
C LYS A 74 12.92 10.21 -9.75
N MET A 75 12.35 9.57 -8.75
CA MET A 75 11.43 10.17 -7.79
C MET A 75 12.09 10.35 -6.43
N THR A 76 11.75 11.44 -5.76
CA THR A 76 12.09 11.71 -4.34
C THR A 76 10.87 11.66 -3.43
N THR A 77 9.70 11.59 -4.03
CA THR A 77 8.38 11.62 -3.42
C THR A 77 7.63 10.31 -3.68
N CYS A 78 6.65 10.02 -2.82
CA CYS A 78 5.89 8.78 -2.83
C CYS A 78 4.58 8.91 -2.05
N TYR A 79 3.70 7.95 -2.24
CA TYR A 79 2.52 7.79 -1.38
C TYR A 79 2.52 6.42 -0.69
N LEU A 80 1.75 6.36 0.39
CA LEU A 80 1.46 5.13 1.12
C LEU A 80 0.12 4.60 0.63
N ASP A 81 0.14 3.51 -0.13
CA ASP A 81 -1.07 2.77 -0.49
C ASP A 81 -0.73 1.27 -0.65
N PRO A 82 -1.05 0.42 0.34
CA PRO A 82 -1.87 0.76 1.49
C PRO A 82 -1.11 1.65 2.48
N ASP A 83 -1.81 2.63 3.04
CA ASP A 83 -1.38 3.34 4.23
C ASP A 83 -1.71 2.47 5.44
N ILE A 84 -0.75 1.64 5.84
CA ILE A 84 -0.93 0.66 6.91
C ILE A 84 -1.20 1.35 8.24
N GLU A 85 -0.50 2.44 8.56
CA GLU A 85 -0.60 3.09 9.88
C GLU A 85 -1.96 3.76 10.05
N ASN A 86 -2.48 4.41 8.99
CA ASN A 86 -3.80 5.04 9.04
C ASN A 86 -4.95 4.11 8.61
N GLY A 87 -4.64 2.91 8.10
CA GLY A 87 -5.62 1.91 7.71
C GLY A 87 -6.36 2.22 6.42
N PHE A 88 -5.70 2.81 5.42
CA PHE A 88 -6.30 3.17 4.13
C PHE A 88 -5.74 2.34 2.97
N PHE A 89 -6.59 2.02 2.00
CA PHE A 89 -6.19 1.34 0.77
C PHE A 89 -7.09 1.80 -0.38
N GLY A 90 -6.48 2.34 -1.42
CA GLY A 90 -7.19 2.81 -2.60
C GLY A 90 -7.21 1.78 -3.72
N GLN A 91 -8.33 1.72 -4.43
CA GLN A 91 -8.43 1.04 -5.72
C GLN A 91 -9.27 1.86 -6.69
N CYS A 92 -8.88 1.87 -7.95
CA CYS A 92 -9.65 2.54 -9.00
C CYS A 92 -9.80 1.68 -10.25
N SER A 93 -10.72 2.10 -11.12
CA SER A 93 -10.94 1.53 -12.46
C SER A 93 -11.11 0.01 -12.41
N THR A 94 -10.40 -0.72 -13.28
CA THR A 94 -10.50 -2.18 -13.42
C THR A 94 -10.25 -2.92 -12.11
N ALA A 95 -9.30 -2.46 -11.29
CA ALA A 95 -8.97 -3.13 -10.04
C ALA A 95 -10.07 -2.94 -8.99
N ALA A 96 -10.67 -1.74 -8.89
CA ALA A 96 -11.85 -1.52 -8.05
C ALA A 96 -13.04 -2.34 -8.53
N GLN A 97 -13.33 -2.34 -9.84
CA GLN A 97 -14.43 -3.10 -10.41
C GLN A 97 -14.26 -4.60 -10.19
N HIS A 98 -13.03 -5.11 -10.25
CA HIS A 98 -12.74 -6.50 -9.95
C HIS A 98 -13.13 -6.88 -8.51
N LEU A 99 -12.84 -6.02 -7.52
CA LEU A 99 -13.23 -6.25 -6.14
C LEU A 99 -14.76 -6.23 -5.96
N LEU A 100 -15.45 -5.28 -6.62
CA LEU A 100 -16.92 -5.22 -6.61
C LEU A 100 -17.55 -6.47 -7.23
N ASN A 101 -17.07 -6.90 -8.40
CA ASN A 101 -17.58 -8.09 -9.11
C ASN A 101 -17.35 -9.38 -8.32
N ASN A 102 -16.33 -9.42 -7.45
CA ASN A 102 -16.07 -10.54 -6.55
C ASN A 102 -16.78 -10.40 -5.18
N ASN A 103 -17.69 -9.42 -5.06
CA ASN A 103 -18.51 -9.18 -3.88
C ASN A 103 -17.69 -8.92 -2.60
N VAL A 104 -16.52 -8.30 -2.73
CA VAL A 104 -15.72 -7.88 -1.56
C VAL A 104 -16.53 -6.89 -0.73
N LYS A 105 -16.61 -7.14 0.57
CA LYS A 105 -17.50 -6.42 1.48
C LYS A 105 -16.87 -6.14 2.83
N ILE A 106 -17.54 -5.29 3.61
CA ILE A 106 -17.22 -5.07 5.02
C ILE A 106 -17.12 -6.41 5.76
N GLY A 107 -16.06 -6.58 6.54
CA GLY A 107 -15.74 -7.81 7.26
C GLY A 107 -14.76 -8.74 6.54
N ASP A 108 -14.57 -8.59 5.22
CA ASP A 108 -13.53 -9.32 4.48
C ASP A 108 -12.12 -8.80 4.87
N ILE A 109 -11.08 -9.59 4.60
CA ILE A 109 -9.69 -9.30 4.98
C ILE A 109 -8.87 -9.07 3.70
N LEU A 110 -8.19 -7.93 3.57
CA LEU A 110 -7.10 -7.80 2.59
C LEU A 110 -5.77 -8.15 3.24
N LEU A 111 -5.03 -9.03 2.57
CA LEU A 111 -3.68 -9.43 2.88
C LEU A 111 -2.76 -8.77 1.86
N PHE A 112 -1.89 -7.87 2.32
CA PHE A 112 -0.96 -7.15 1.47
C PHE A 112 0.35 -7.91 1.38
N PHE A 113 0.77 -8.22 0.15
CA PHE A 113 1.99 -8.98 -0.08
C PHE A 113 2.85 -8.35 -1.17
N GLY A 114 4.16 -8.56 -1.11
CA GLY A 114 5.11 -7.99 -2.06
C GLY A 114 6.35 -8.86 -2.21
N CYS A 115 7.26 -8.48 -3.11
CA CYS A 115 8.56 -9.12 -3.24
C CYS A 115 9.54 -8.48 -2.24
N PHE A 116 10.19 -9.31 -1.44
CA PHE A 116 11.13 -8.91 -0.40
C PHE A 116 12.45 -9.66 -0.56
N ARG A 117 13.56 -8.99 -0.22
CA ARG A 117 14.90 -9.58 -0.17
C ARG A 117 15.62 -9.18 1.10
N GLU A 118 16.44 -10.08 1.60
CA GLU A 118 17.32 -9.83 2.73
C GLU A 118 18.24 -8.65 2.43
N PHE A 119 18.24 -7.69 3.35
CA PHE A 119 18.97 -6.43 3.24
C PHE A 119 19.74 -6.18 4.52
N ASP A 120 21.05 -6.04 4.38
CA ASP A 120 21.93 -5.73 5.50
C ASP A 120 21.96 -4.21 5.69
N ILE A 121 21.36 -3.75 6.78
CA ILE A 121 21.29 -2.34 7.13
C ILE A 121 22.66 -1.73 7.45
N LYS A 122 23.67 -2.53 7.86
CA LYS A 122 25.01 -2.03 8.18
C LYS A 122 25.81 -1.73 6.91
N THR A 123 25.63 -2.55 5.88
CA THR A 123 26.35 -2.40 4.60
C THR A 123 25.51 -1.73 3.52
N HIS A 124 24.22 -1.50 3.78
CA HIS A 124 23.21 -0.98 2.85
C HIS A 124 23.14 -1.76 1.52
N LYS A 125 23.23 -3.09 1.61
CA LYS A 125 23.24 -4.00 0.45
C LYS A 125 22.26 -5.14 0.63
N PHE A 126 21.69 -5.58 -0.48
CA PHE A 126 20.99 -6.86 -0.52
C PHE A 126 21.97 -8.02 -0.29
N CYS A 127 21.52 -9.03 0.45
CA CYS A 127 22.24 -10.26 0.68
C CYS A 127 22.53 -10.96 -0.66
N THR A 128 23.77 -11.35 -0.88
CA THR A 128 24.21 -12.01 -2.13
C THR A 128 23.77 -13.47 -2.22
N GLN A 129 23.44 -14.08 -1.07
CA GLN A 129 22.90 -15.44 -0.99
C GLN A 129 21.40 -15.46 -1.31
N ASP A 130 20.67 -14.39 -0.95
CA ASP A 130 19.26 -14.22 -1.30
C ASP A 130 19.10 -13.58 -2.68
N LYS A 131 19.34 -14.37 -3.74
CA LYS A 131 19.27 -13.88 -5.13
C LYS A 131 17.85 -13.67 -5.63
N MET A 132 16.91 -14.51 -5.19
CA MET A 132 15.55 -14.53 -5.72
C MET A 132 14.56 -13.74 -4.87
N GLY A 133 14.86 -13.51 -3.59
CA GLY A 133 13.88 -13.00 -2.65
C GLY A 133 12.73 -13.97 -2.41
N LYS A 134 11.69 -13.43 -1.80
CA LYS A 134 10.49 -14.16 -1.41
C LYS A 134 9.28 -13.24 -1.45
N HIS A 135 8.11 -13.80 -1.75
CA HIS A 135 6.86 -13.08 -1.60
C HIS A 135 6.40 -13.18 -0.13
N CYS A 136 6.28 -12.05 0.53
CA CYS A 136 5.86 -12.00 1.94
C CYS A 136 4.54 -11.24 2.06
N ILE A 137 3.62 -11.77 2.87
CA ILE A 137 2.52 -10.98 3.43
C ILE A 137 3.13 -10.11 4.53
N TYR A 138 3.13 -8.80 4.36
CA TYR A 138 3.78 -7.86 5.29
C TYR A 138 2.78 -7.09 6.14
N ALA A 139 1.51 -7.06 5.72
CA ALA A 139 0.44 -6.48 6.48
C ALA A 139 -0.90 -7.09 6.10
N TYR A 140 -1.88 -6.89 6.97
CA TYR A 140 -3.27 -7.16 6.65
C TYR A 140 -4.19 -6.17 7.35
N PHE A 141 -5.38 -6.02 6.79
CA PHE A 141 -6.44 -5.24 7.39
C PHE A 141 -7.76 -6.01 7.34
N LYS A 142 -8.71 -5.71 8.22
CA LYS A 142 -10.10 -6.13 8.05
C LYS A 142 -10.88 -4.93 7.55
N ILE A 143 -11.67 -5.10 6.49
CA ILE A 143 -12.44 -4.00 5.90
C ILE A 143 -13.52 -3.58 6.91
N GLY A 144 -13.39 -2.37 7.44
CA GLY A 144 -14.40 -1.74 8.29
C GLY A 144 -15.39 -0.91 7.49
N ARG A 145 -14.91 -0.24 6.43
CA ARG A 145 -15.73 0.56 5.52
C ARG A 145 -15.21 0.46 4.09
N ILE A 146 -16.12 0.66 3.13
CA ILE A 146 -15.82 0.82 1.70
C ILE A 146 -16.54 2.09 1.29
N LEU A 147 -15.78 3.11 0.90
CA LEU A 147 -16.30 4.42 0.50
C LEU A 147 -16.16 4.57 -1.01
N ASP A 148 -17.24 4.90 -1.71
CA ASP A 148 -17.20 5.26 -3.13
C ASP A 148 -16.89 6.76 -3.26
N LEU A 149 -15.68 7.09 -3.69
CA LEU A 149 -15.23 8.46 -3.78
C LEU A 149 -15.85 9.24 -4.96
N ASN A 150 -16.56 8.57 -5.87
CA ASN A 150 -17.37 9.23 -6.90
C ASN A 150 -18.76 9.58 -6.35
N ASN A 151 -19.19 8.96 -5.25
CA ASN A 151 -20.35 9.37 -4.49
C ASN A 151 -20.01 10.59 -3.63
N SER A 152 -20.76 11.69 -3.81
CA SER A 152 -20.48 12.94 -3.08
C SER A 152 -20.69 12.83 -1.57
N GLN A 153 -21.55 11.94 -1.11
CA GLN A 153 -21.82 11.71 0.30
C GLN A 153 -20.61 11.09 0.97
N ASP A 154 -20.24 9.88 0.52
CA ASP A 154 -19.07 9.13 0.98
C ASP A 154 -17.80 9.98 0.93
N ARG A 155 -17.62 10.74 -0.16
CA ARG A 155 -16.44 11.59 -0.31
C ARG A 155 -16.42 12.76 0.67
N LYS A 156 -17.49 13.55 0.77
CA LYS A 156 -17.49 14.81 1.53
C LYS A 156 -17.69 14.61 3.02
N GLU A 157 -18.57 13.70 3.39
CA GLU A 157 -18.97 13.52 4.78
C GLU A 157 -18.07 12.53 5.52
N GLU A 158 -17.47 11.58 4.81
CA GLU A 158 -16.66 10.54 5.45
C GLU A 158 -15.19 10.61 5.04
N ALA A 159 -14.88 10.39 3.76
CA ALA A 159 -13.50 10.22 3.30
C ALA A 159 -12.63 11.46 3.59
N LEU A 160 -13.14 12.67 3.30
CA LEU A 160 -12.43 13.93 3.57
C LEU A 160 -12.23 14.26 5.05
N GLN A 161 -13.01 13.64 5.95
CA GLN A 161 -12.80 13.74 7.39
C GLN A 161 -11.70 12.79 7.88
N LEU A 162 -11.50 11.67 7.17
CA LEU A 162 -10.47 10.67 7.47
C LEU A 162 -9.10 11.06 6.93
N THR A 163 -9.04 11.50 5.68
CA THR A 163 -7.79 11.92 5.04
C THR A 163 -8.05 12.91 3.92
N LYS A 164 -7.14 13.87 3.77
CA LYS A 164 -7.15 14.86 2.67
C LYS A 164 -6.01 14.65 1.68
N THR A 165 -5.04 13.82 2.04
CA THR A 165 -3.77 13.67 1.34
C THR A 165 -3.65 12.34 0.60
N HIS A 166 -4.55 11.37 0.86
CA HIS A 166 -4.53 10.09 0.14
C HIS A 166 -4.71 10.32 -1.37
N PRO A 167 -3.90 9.67 -2.25
CA PRO A 167 -3.92 9.90 -3.70
C PRO A 167 -5.32 9.89 -4.33
N HIS A 168 -6.13 8.92 -3.93
CA HIS A 168 -7.50 8.73 -4.41
C HIS A 168 -8.47 9.88 -4.07
N ILE A 169 -8.11 10.75 -3.13
CA ILE A 169 -8.88 11.95 -2.74
C ILE A 169 -8.26 13.22 -3.31
N ALA A 170 -6.94 13.34 -3.16
CA ALA A 170 -6.18 14.56 -3.42
C ALA A 170 -5.92 14.80 -4.91
N TYR A 171 -5.75 13.75 -5.71
CA TYR A 171 -5.39 13.91 -7.12
C TYR A 171 -6.61 13.98 -8.02
N LYS A 172 -6.38 14.53 -9.21
CA LYS A 172 -7.31 14.46 -10.34
C LYS A 172 -6.72 13.53 -11.39
N SER A 173 -7.46 12.49 -11.74
CA SER A 173 -7.09 11.52 -12.78
C SER A 173 -8.36 11.01 -13.43
N THR A 174 -8.35 10.80 -14.74
CA THR A 174 -9.47 10.19 -15.48
C THR A 174 -9.74 8.76 -15.01
N GLU A 175 -8.75 8.07 -14.42
CA GLU A 175 -8.97 6.77 -13.78
C GLU A 175 -9.77 6.90 -12.47
N TYR A 176 -9.60 8.00 -11.73
CA TYR A 176 -10.37 8.28 -10.51
C TYR A 176 -11.78 8.81 -10.79
N GLU A 177 -12.09 9.18 -12.05
CA GLU A 177 -13.45 9.53 -12.51
C GLU A 177 -14.31 8.29 -12.83
N LYS A 178 -13.67 7.13 -13.05
CA LYS A 178 -14.35 5.82 -13.10
C LYS A 178 -14.67 5.37 -11.68
N THR A 179 -14.78 4.07 -11.41
CA THR A 179 -14.91 3.57 -10.02
C THR A 179 -13.68 3.91 -9.20
N ASN A 180 -13.85 4.63 -8.09
CA ASN A 180 -12.76 4.99 -7.19
C ASN A 180 -13.16 4.69 -5.74
N LEU A 181 -12.57 3.64 -5.15
CA LEU A 181 -12.92 3.17 -3.82
C LEU A 181 -11.80 3.44 -2.82
N LEU A 182 -12.18 3.89 -1.63
CA LEU A 182 -11.32 3.91 -0.45
C LEU A 182 -11.81 2.85 0.54
N PHE A 183 -10.96 1.84 0.78
CA PHE A 183 -11.17 0.89 1.85
C PHE A 183 -10.56 1.43 3.14
N VAL A 184 -11.33 1.38 4.23
CA VAL A 184 -10.90 1.83 5.55
C VAL A 184 -10.92 0.66 6.51
N ALA A 185 -9.83 0.47 7.24
CA ALA A 185 -9.66 -0.63 8.19
C ALA A 185 -10.63 -0.50 9.39
N ASP A 186 -11.11 -1.65 9.87
CA ASP A 186 -11.63 -1.78 11.22
C ASP A 186 -10.44 -1.67 12.19
N TYR A 187 -10.37 -0.58 12.98
CA TYR A 187 -9.25 -0.23 13.89
C TYR A 187 -8.77 -1.38 14.79
N LYS A 188 -9.57 -2.44 14.94
CA LYS A 188 -9.23 -3.62 15.74
C LYS A 188 -8.12 -4.49 15.15
N ILE A 189 -7.83 -4.43 13.85
CA ILE A 189 -6.85 -5.33 13.24
C ILE A 189 -6.06 -4.67 12.10
N ILE A 190 -4.99 -3.96 12.48
CA ILE A 190 -3.87 -3.60 11.61
C ILE A 190 -2.65 -4.29 12.22
N ARG A 191 -2.01 -5.22 11.52
CA ARG A 191 -0.75 -5.80 11.99
C ARG A 191 0.27 -5.78 10.87
N ARG A 192 1.43 -5.25 11.21
CA ARG A 192 2.66 -5.28 10.42
C ARG A 192 3.54 -6.41 10.94
N PHE A 193 4.11 -7.20 10.04
CA PHE A 193 5.02 -8.30 10.37
C PHE A 193 6.48 -7.84 10.40
#